data_AF-A0A2K6V0L6-F1
#
_entry.id   AF-A0A2K6V0L6-F1
#
_cell.length_a   1.000
_cell.length_b   1.000
_cell.length_c   1.000
_cell.angle_alpha   90.00
_cell.angle_beta   90.00
_cell.angle_gamma   90.00
#
_symmetry.space_group_name_H-M   'P 1'
#
loop_
_entity.id
_entity.type
_entity.pdbx_description
1 polymer ?
#
loop_
_entity_poly.entity_id
_entity_poly.type
_entity_poly.pdbx_seq_one_letter_code
_entity_poly.pdbx_strand_id
1 'polypeptide(L)'
;TIGLQSVIDLKEKEIPELRNKLQNVNRDIQRLKNDIEEQETLLGTIMPEEESAKMCLTDVTIMERFQMELKDVERKIAQQAAKLQGIDLDRTVQQVNQEKQEKQHKLDTVSSKIELNRKLIQDQQEQIQHLKSTANELKSEKLQISTNLQRRQQLEEQTVELSTEVQSLYREIKLFCYVPLSTTIVNLINIFLQLNDIKEKVKNIHGYMKDIENYIQDGKDDYKKQKETELNKVIAQLSECEKHKEKINEDMRIMRQDIDTQKIQERWLQDNLTLRKRNEELKEVEEERKQHLKEMGQMQVLQMKNEHQKLEENIENIKRNHSLALGRQKGYEEEIIHFKKELREPQFRDAEEKYREMMIVMRTTELVNKDLDIYYKTLDQAIMKFHSMKMEEINKIIRDLWRSTYRGQDIEYIEIRSDADENVSASDKRRNYNYRVVMLKGDTALDMRGRCSAGQKVLASLIIRLALAETFCLNCGIIALDEPTTNLDRENIESLAHALVEIIKSRSQQRNFQLLVITHDEDFVELLGRSEYVEKFYRIKKNIDQCSEIVKCSVSSLGFNVH
;
A
#
# COMPACT_ATOMS: atom_id res chain seq x y z
N THR A 1 2.18 68.45 28.24
CA THR A 1 1.32 68.49 27.04
C THR A 1 1.38 67.21 26.23
N ILE A 2 2.55 66.59 26.01
CA ILE A 2 2.70 65.35 25.22
C ILE A 2 2.05 64.11 25.86
N GLY A 3 2.11 63.98 27.19
CA GLY A 3 1.48 62.86 27.90
C GLY A 3 -0.05 62.85 27.83
N LEU A 4 -0.69 64.02 27.84
CA LEU A 4 -2.16 64.14 27.75
C LEU A 4 -2.67 63.69 26.37
N GLN A 5 -1.93 64.02 25.30
CA GLN A 5 -2.27 63.62 23.93
C GLN A 5 -2.19 62.10 23.75
N SER A 6 -1.17 61.45 24.30
CA SER A 6 -1.03 59.98 24.23
C SER A 6 -2.15 59.24 24.99
N VAL A 7 -2.60 59.80 26.12
CA VAL A 7 -3.70 59.23 26.90
C VAL A 7 -5.03 59.37 26.15
N ILE A 8 -5.23 60.47 25.43
CA ILE A 8 -6.40 60.67 24.58
C ILE A 8 -6.38 59.71 23.39
N ASP A 9 -5.24 59.56 22.68
CA ASP A 9 -5.13 58.61 21.55
C ASP A 9 -5.34 57.15 21.99
N LEU A 10 -4.79 56.75 23.15
CA LEU A 10 -5.03 55.42 23.72
C LEU A 10 -6.50 55.19 24.08
N LYS A 11 -7.15 56.20 24.68
CA LYS A 11 -8.53 56.09 25.18
C LYS A 11 -9.58 56.20 24.07
N GLU A 12 -9.32 57.01 23.06
CA GLU A 12 -10.29 57.34 22.00
C GLU A 12 -10.10 56.53 20.70
N LYS A 13 -8.90 55.98 20.43
CA LYS A 13 -8.65 55.19 19.22
C LYS A 13 -8.26 53.74 19.50
N GLU A 14 -7.16 53.51 20.22
CA GLU A 14 -6.60 52.16 20.33
C GLU A 14 -7.49 51.22 21.16
N ILE A 15 -8.03 51.67 22.29
CA ILE A 15 -8.93 50.85 23.12
C ILE A 15 -10.23 50.50 22.38
N PRO A 16 -10.93 51.44 21.71
CA PRO A 16 -12.09 51.11 20.89
C PRO A 16 -11.78 50.17 19.71
N GLU A 17 -10.66 50.36 19.02
CA GLU A 17 -10.24 49.45 17.93
C GLU A 17 -9.97 48.03 18.43
N LEU A 18 -9.29 47.90 19.57
CA LEU A 18 -9.05 46.60 20.20
C LEU A 18 -10.35 45.97 20.69
N ARG A 19 -11.30 46.75 21.22
CA ARG A 19 -12.64 46.26 21.59
C ARG A 19 -13.44 45.77 20.37
N ASN A 20 -13.37 46.48 19.24
CA ASN A 20 -14.01 46.05 18.00
C ASN A 20 -13.38 44.77 17.44
N LYS A 21 -12.04 44.67 17.45
CA LYS A 21 -11.34 43.43 17.07
C LYS A 21 -11.75 42.26 17.98
N LEU A 22 -11.84 42.49 19.29
CA LEU A 22 -12.26 41.47 20.25
C LEU A 22 -13.74 41.06 20.06
N GLN A 23 -14.62 41.99 19.71
CA GLN A 23 -16.00 41.66 19.33
C GLN A 23 -16.09 40.83 18.04
N ASN A 24 -15.28 41.15 17.03
CA ASN A 24 -15.24 40.37 15.78
C ASN A 24 -14.73 38.96 16.03
N VAL A 25 -13.63 38.82 16.79
CA VAL A 25 -13.09 37.51 17.17
C VAL A 25 -14.11 36.70 17.98
N ASN A 26 -14.84 37.33 18.90
CA ASN A 26 -15.91 36.63 19.65
C ASN A 26 -17.07 36.18 18.76
N ARG A 27 -17.42 36.94 17.72
CA ARG A 27 -18.42 36.52 16.72
C ARG A 27 -17.94 35.35 15.89
N ASP A 28 -16.66 35.35 15.50
CA ASP A 28 -16.07 34.24 14.73
C ASP A 28 -15.98 32.97 15.59
N ILE A 29 -15.64 33.09 16.88
CA ILE A 29 -15.68 31.96 17.83
C ILE A 29 -17.10 31.40 17.95
N GLN A 30 -18.13 32.25 18.03
CA GLN A 30 -19.51 31.78 18.06
C GLN A 30 -19.93 31.07 16.78
N ARG A 31 -19.53 31.59 15.61
CA ARG A 31 -19.79 30.91 14.33
C ARG A 31 -19.13 29.54 14.27
N LEU A 32 -17.85 29.46 14.60
CA LEU A 32 -17.10 28.20 14.61
C LEU A 32 -17.68 27.19 15.60
N LYS A 33 -18.21 27.63 16.75
CA LYS A 33 -18.91 26.73 17.67
C LYS A 33 -20.19 26.15 17.07
N ASN A 34 -20.98 26.98 16.40
CA ASN A 34 -22.19 26.50 15.72
C ASN A 34 -21.83 25.52 14.60
N ASP A 35 -20.79 25.81 13.82
CA ASP A 35 -20.31 24.93 12.76
C ASP A 35 -19.85 23.57 13.34
N ILE A 36 -19.18 23.58 14.50
CA ILE A 36 -18.79 22.34 15.21
C ILE A 36 -20.01 21.55 15.66
N GLU A 37 -21.01 22.20 16.27
CA GLU A 37 -22.26 21.53 16.67
C GLU A 37 -23.01 20.93 15.46
N GLU A 38 -23.05 21.64 14.33
CA GLU A 38 -23.62 21.13 13.07
C GLU A 38 -22.85 19.91 12.55
N GLN A 39 -21.51 19.91 12.59
CA GLN A 39 -20.71 18.77 12.17
C GLN A 39 -20.80 17.59 13.13
N GLU A 40 -20.86 17.82 14.45
CA GLU A 40 -21.04 16.77 15.45
C GLU A 40 -22.41 16.09 15.33
N THR A 41 -23.47 16.86 15.04
CA THR A 41 -24.79 16.28 14.77
C THR A 41 -24.81 15.47 13.47
N LEU A 42 -24.17 15.96 12.40
CA LEU A 42 -24.02 15.19 11.16
C LEU A 42 -23.25 13.89 11.40
N LEU A 43 -22.14 13.95 12.13
CA LEU A 43 -21.34 12.77 12.48
C LEU A 43 -22.17 11.77 13.28
N GLY A 44 -22.96 12.24 14.25
CA GLY A 44 -23.88 11.41 15.02
C GLY A 44 -24.92 10.67 14.17
N THR A 45 -25.32 11.24 13.02
CA THR A 45 -26.22 10.57 12.07
C THR A 45 -25.52 9.57 11.16
N ILE A 46 -24.26 9.84 10.78
CA ILE A 46 -23.50 8.99 9.84
C ILE A 46 -22.85 7.79 10.55
N MET A 47 -22.44 7.93 11.81
CA MET A 47 -21.85 6.84 12.61
C MET A 47 -22.70 5.55 12.65
N PRO A 48 -24.02 5.57 12.93
CA PRO A 48 -24.82 4.35 12.91
C PRO A 48 -24.98 3.76 11.51
N GLU A 49 -24.97 4.58 10.45
CA GLU A 49 -24.98 4.10 9.06
C GLU A 49 -23.64 3.42 8.70
N GLU A 50 -22.51 3.98 9.14
CA GLU A 50 -21.19 3.37 8.99
C GLU A 50 -21.10 2.03 9.74
N GLU A 51 -21.64 1.97 10.96
CA GLU A 51 -21.65 0.75 11.77
C GLU A 51 -22.53 -0.34 11.14
N SER A 52 -23.70 0.03 10.60
CA SER A 52 -24.55 -0.87 9.81
C SER A 52 -23.85 -1.34 8.52
N ALA A 53 -23.17 -0.44 7.81
CA ALA A 53 -22.40 -0.79 6.62
C ALA A 53 -21.22 -1.72 6.94
N LYS A 54 -20.53 -1.53 8.08
CA LYS A 54 -19.49 -2.44 8.57
C LYS A 54 -20.03 -3.82 8.92
N MET A 55 -21.23 -3.91 9.49
CA MET A 55 -21.90 -5.19 9.71
C MET A 55 -22.24 -5.89 8.39
N CYS A 56 -22.66 -5.14 7.36
CA CYS A 56 -22.90 -5.71 6.03
C CYS A 56 -21.60 -6.03 5.27
N LEU A 57 -20.47 -5.42 5.61
CA LEU A 57 -19.18 -5.65 4.94
C LEU A 57 -18.73 -7.12 5.05
N THR A 58 -18.98 -7.77 6.19
CA THR A 58 -18.69 -9.20 6.35
C THR A 58 -19.54 -10.05 5.42
N ASP A 59 -20.83 -9.75 5.27
CA ASP A 59 -21.71 -10.48 4.35
C ASP A 59 -21.35 -10.20 2.88
N VAL A 60 -20.97 -8.96 2.56
CA VAL A 60 -20.51 -8.56 1.22
C VAL A 60 -19.19 -9.24 0.86
N THR A 61 -18.24 -9.35 1.79
CA THR A 61 -16.98 -10.09 1.53
C THR A 61 -17.23 -11.59 1.36
N ILE A 62 -18.18 -12.17 2.10
CA ILE A 62 -18.63 -13.55 1.89
C ILE A 62 -19.31 -13.69 0.52
N MET A 63 -20.15 -12.74 0.12
CA MET A 63 -20.76 -12.70 -1.21
C MET A 63 -19.73 -12.54 -2.33
N GLU A 64 -18.73 -11.67 -2.18
CA GLU A 64 -17.64 -11.50 -3.15
C GLU A 64 -16.82 -12.79 -3.29
N ARG A 65 -16.58 -13.50 -2.17
CA ARG A 65 -15.97 -14.82 -2.20
C ARG A 65 -16.84 -15.83 -2.94
N PHE A 66 -18.15 -15.89 -2.66
CA PHE A 66 -19.06 -16.76 -3.40
C PHE A 66 -19.18 -16.36 -4.87
N GLN A 67 -19.06 -15.08 -5.21
CA GLN A 67 -19.06 -14.60 -6.60
C GLN A 67 -17.77 -14.98 -7.32
N MET A 68 -16.61 -14.95 -6.63
CA MET A 68 -15.35 -15.49 -7.16
C MET A 68 -15.41 -17.00 -7.34
N GLU A 69 -15.94 -17.72 -6.36
CA GLU A 69 -16.14 -19.17 -6.44
C GLU A 69 -17.13 -19.52 -7.56
N LEU A 70 -18.20 -18.73 -7.75
CA LEU A 70 -19.13 -18.86 -8.87
C LEU A 70 -18.45 -18.58 -10.20
N LYS A 71 -17.66 -17.51 -10.34
CA LYS A 71 -16.89 -17.23 -11.57
C LYS A 71 -15.88 -18.33 -11.88
N ASP A 72 -15.23 -18.89 -10.86
CA ASP A 72 -14.33 -20.03 -11.02
C ASP A 72 -15.07 -21.31 -11.41
N VAL A 73 -16.25 -21.55 -10.83
CA VAL A 73 -17.13 -22.66 -11.20
C VAL A 73 -17.67 -22.46 -12.61
N GLU A 74 -18.10 -21.27 -13.01
CA GLU A 74 -18.52 -20.92 -14.38
C GLU A 74 -17.37 -21.08 -15.36
N ARG A 75 -16.15 -20.67 -14.99
CA ARG A 75 -14.96 -20.87 -15.82
C ARG A 75 -14.62 -22.35 -15.95
N LYS A 76 -14.74 -23.13 -14.88
CA LYS A 76 -14.59 -24.59 -14.90
C LYS A 76 -15.69 -25.24 -15.74
N ILE A 77 -16.94 -24.79 -15.62
CA ILE A 77 -18.08 -25.23 -16.44
C ILE A 77 -17.82 -24.90 -17.90
N ALA A 78 -17.36 -23.70 -18.24
CA ALA A 78 -17.03 -23.29 -19.60
C ALA A 78 -15.83 -24.09 -20.16
N GLN A 79 -14.81 -24.36 -19.34
CA GLN A 79 -13.69 -25.23 -19.71
C GLN A 79 -14.13 -26.69 -19.93
N GLN A 80 -15.05 -27.21 -19.11
CA GLN A 80 -15.62 -28.54 -19.30
C GLN A 80 -16.58 -28.58 -20.49
N ALA A 81 -17.38 -27.54 -20.72
CA ALA A 81 -18.26 -27.37 -21.87
C ALA A 81 -17.46 -27.28 -23.18
N ALA A 82 -16.31 -26.60 -23.18
CA ALA A 82 -15.37 -26.57 -24.31
C ALA A 82 -14.73 -27.94 -24.55
N LYS A 83 -14.46 -28.73 -23.49
CA LYS A 83 -14.03 -30.15 -23.62
C LYS A 83 -15.14 -31.08 -24.10
N LEU A 84 -16.41 -30.71 -23.89
CA LEU A 84 -17.59 -31.40 -24.39
C LEU A 84 -17.99 -30.93 -25.79
N GLN A 85 -17.33 -29.91 -26.35
CA GLN A 85 -17.60 -29.40 -27.69
C GLN A 85 -17.08 -30.40 -28.73
N GLY A 86 -18.00 -31.23 -29.24
CA GLY A 86 -17.73 -32.41 -30.06
C GLY A 86 -18.50 -33.66 -29.62
N ILE A 87 -19.21 -33.59 -28.47
CA ILE A 87 -20.11 -34.64 -27.99
C ILE A 87 -21.52 -34.04 -27.86
N ASP A 88 -22.48 -34.72 -28.48
CA ASP A 88 -23.91 -34.41 -28.51
C ASP A 88 -24.50 -34.32 -27.09
N LEU A 89 -25.00 -33.13 -26.70
CA LEU A 89 -25.40 -32.77 -25.33
C LEU A 89 -26.86 -33.12 -24.96
N ASP A 90 -27.66 -33.66 -25.89
CA ASP A 90 -29.05 -34.10 -25.62
C ASP A 90 -29.16 -35.47 -24.95
N ARG A 91 -28.03 -36.10 -24.63
CA ARG A 91 -28.01 -37.46 -24.06
C ARG A 91 -28.08 -37.41 -22.54
N THR A 92 -29.18 -37.88 -21.97
CA THR A 92 -29.28 -38.09 -20.51
C THR A 92 -28.36 -39.22 -20.05
N VAL A 93 -27.77 -39.09 -18.85
CA VAL A 93 -26.89 -40.13 -18.24
C VAL A 93 -27.61 -41.49 -18.15
N GLN A 94 -28.94 -41.50 -18.04
CA GLN A 94 -29.76 -42.70 -18.11
C GLN A 94 -29.82 -43.31 -19.52
N GLN A 95 -29.99 -42.52 -20.59
CA GLN A 95 -29.90 -43.02 -21.97
C GLN A 95 -28.48 -43.49 -22.33
N VAL A 96 -27.43 -42.82 -21.85
CA VAL A 96 -26.04 -43.28 -22.07
C VAL A 96 -25.75 -44.58 -21.30
N ASN A 97 -26.28 -44.74 -20.09
CA ASN A 97 -26.18 -46.00 -19.35
C ASN A 97 -27.05 -47.11 -19.95
N GLN A 98 -28.24 -46.80 -20.48
CA GLN A 98 -29.08 -47.77 -21.20
C GLN A 98 -28.44 -48.18 -22.53
N GLU A 99 -27.89 -47.25 -23.30
CA GLU A 99 -27.11 -47.57 -24.50
C GLU A 99 -25.86 -48.37 -24.16
N LYS A 100 -25.15 -48.03 -23.08
CA LYS A 100 -23.99 -48.81 -22.58
C LYS A 100 -24.41 -50.21 -22.16
N GLN A 101 -25.51 -50.36 -21.42
CA GLN A 101 -26.04 -51.67 -21.03
C GLN A 101 -26.57 -52.46 -22.22
N GLU A 102 -27.24 -51.84 -23.19
CA GLU A 102 -27.67 -52.50 -24.42
C GLU A 102 -26.47 -52.93 -25.28
N LYS A 103 -25.46 -52.08 -25.40
CA LYS A 103 -24.23 -52.41 -26.14
C LYS A 103 -23.42 -53.47 -25.39
N GLN A 104 -23.42 -53.45 -24.06
CA GLN A 104 -22.85 -54.51 -23.23
C GLN A 104 -23.63 -55.82 -23.40
N HIS A 105 -24.96 -55.81 -23.36
CA HIS A 105 -25.79 -56.98 -23.63
C HIS A 105 -25.62 -57.51 -25.06
N LYS A 106 -25.48 -56.62 -26.05
CA LYS A 106 -25.14 -57.00 -27.44
C LYS A 106 -23.73 -57.62 -27.49
N LEU A 107 -22.75 -57.05 -26.79
CA LEU A 107 -21.37 -57.58 -26.69
C LEU A 107 -21.35 -58.95 -26.00
N ASP A 108 -22.08 -59.12 -24.90
CA ASP A 108 -22.20 -60.37 -24.16
C ASP A 108 -22.93 -61.41 -25.02
N THR A 109 -23.99 -61.03 -25.73
CA THR A 109 -24.69 -61.93 -26.68
C THR A 109 -23.78 -62.37 -27.83
N VAL A 110 -22.98 -61.44 -28.38
CA VAL A 110 -21.99 -61.79 -29.41
C VAL A 110 -20.87 -62.66 -28.82
N SER A 111 -20.40 -62.37 -27.60
CA SER A 111 -19.38 -63.17 -26.92
C SER A 111 -19.88 -64.57 -26.61
N SER A 112 -21.12 -64.73 -26.15
CA SER A 112 -21.78 -66.03 -25.96
C SER A 112 -21.98 -66.76 -27.29
N LYS A 113 -22.32 -66.07 -28.38
CA LYS A 113 -22.37 -66.67 -29.73
C LYS A 113 -20.96 -67.10 -30.20
N ILE A 114 -19.93 -66.34 -29.89
CA ILE A 114 -18.53 -66.70 -30.19
C ILE A 114 -18.11 -67.93 -29.38
N GLU A 115 -18.46 -68.01 -28.09
CA GLU A 115 -18.22 -69.19 -27.27
C GLU A 115 -18.98 -70.43 -27.77
N LEU A 116 -20.24 -70.26 -28.18
CA LEU A 116 -21.06 -71.34 -28.73
C LEU A 116 -20.48 -71.83 -30.07
N ASN A 117 -20.04 -70.91 -30.93
CA ASN A 117 -19.35 -71.27 -32.17
C ASN A 117 -17.97 -71.90 -31.90
N ARG A 118 -17.23 -71.46 -30.87
CA ARG A 118 -15.97 -72.12 -30.47
C ARG A 118 -16.21 -73.55 -29.98
N LYS A 119 -17.26 -73.79 -29.19
CA LYS A 119 -17.70 -75.14 -28.82
C LYS A 119 -18.08 -75.97 -30.03
N LEU A 120 -18.88 -75.41 -30.96
CA LEU A 120 -19.26 -76.11 -32.19
C LEU A 120 -18.04 -76.48 -33.05
N ILE A 121 -17.06 -75.59 -33.16
CA ILE A 121 -15.80 -75.87 -33.86
C ILE A 121 -15.02 -76.97 -33.15
N GLN A 122 -14.98 -76.97 -31.82
CA GLN A 122 -14.32 -78.01 -31.03
C GLN A 122 -15.02 -79.37 -31.20
N ASP A 123 -16.36 -79.41 -31.12
CA ASP A 123 -17.16 -80.63 -31.36
C ASP A 123 -16.96 -81.16 -32.79
N GLN A 124 -16.90 -80.27 -33.79
CA GLN A 124 -16.61 -80.65 -35.18
C GLN A 124 -15.17 -81.14 -35.35
N GLN A 125 -14.19 -80.57 -34.65
CA GLN A 125 -12.81 -81.06 -34.65
C GLN A 125 -12.72 -82.47 -34.02
N GLU A 126 -13.42 -82.72 -32.93
CA GLU A 126 -13.52 -84.05 -32.30
C GLU A 126 -14.18 -85.07 -33.23
N GLN A 127 -15.28 -84.69 -33.90
CA GLN A 127 -15.92 -85.53 -34.92
C GLN A 127 -14.99 -85.83 -36.11
N ILE A 128 -14.24 -84.84 -36.60
CA ILE A 128 -13.24 -85.05 -37.66
C ILE A 128 -12.14 -85.99 -37.16
N GLN A 129 -11.72 -85.89 -35.90
CA GLN A 129 -10.71 -86.77 -35.32
C GLN A 129 -11.22 -88.22 -35.21
N HIS A 130 -12.48 -88.41 -34.81
CA HIS A 130 -13.16 -89.71 -34.78
C HIS A 130 -13.38 -90.30 -36.19
N LEU A 131 -13.73 -89.47 -37.18
CA LEU A 131 -13.83 -89.90 -38.58
C LEU A 131 -12.45 -90.27 -39.16
N LYS A 132 -11.38 -89.58 -38.75
CA LYS A 132 -10.00 -89.95 -39.12
C LYS A 132 -9.58 -91.27 -38.49
N SER A 133 -9.92 -91.55 -37.22
CA SER A 133 -9.59 -92.83 -36.58
C SER A 133 -10.33 -93.98 -37.25
N THR A 134 -11.64 -93.84 -37.48
CA THR A 134 -12.45 -94.85 -38.20
C THR A 134 -12.00 -95.06 -39.65
N ALA A 135 -11.61 -94.00 -40.37
CA ALA A 135 -11.03 -94.14 -41.70
C ALA A 135 -9.68 -94.88 -41.69
N ASN A 136 -8.86 -94.66 -40.65
CA ASN A 136 -7.62 -95.41 -40.47
C ASN A 136 -7.88 -96.88 -40.11
N GLU A 137 -8.88 -97.19 -39.28
CA GLU A 137 -9.33 -98.55 -38.98
C GLU A 137 -9.80 -99.27 -40.25
N LEU A 138 -10.70 -98.67 -41.02
CA LEU A 138 -11.16 -99.22 -42.30
C LEU A 138 -10.02 -99.39 -43.32
N LYS A 139 -9.03 -98.50 -43.32
CA LYS A 139 -7.84 -98.64 -44.15
C LYS A 139 -6.98 -99.83 -43.71
N SER A 140 -6.88 -100.07 -42.40
CA SER A 140 -6.18 -101.24 -41.87
C SER A 140 -6.91 -102.55 -42.25
N GLU A 141 -8.24 -102.57 -42.14
CA GLU A 141 -9.07 -103.71 -42.55
C GLU A 141 -8.95 -103.97 -44.05
N LYS A 142 -8.97 -102.93 -44.89
CA LYS A 142 -8.74 -103.06 -46.33
C LYS A 142 -7.38 -103.68 -46.64
N LEU A 143 -6.33 -103.26 -45.93
CA LEU A 143 -4.99 -103.83 -46.07
C LEU A 143 -4.98 -105.32 -45.69
N GLN A 144 -5.72 -105.70 -44.64
CA GLN A 144 -5.86 -107.08 -44.18
C GLN A 144 -6.68 -107.95 -45.14
N ILE A 145 -7.72 -107.40 -45.77
CA ILE A 145 -8.47 -108.08 -46.84
C ILE A 145 -7.58 -108.26 -48.09
N SER A 146 -6.76 -107.27 -48.43
CA SER A 146 -5.83 -107.36 -49.56
C SER A 146 -4.77 -108.44 -49.37
N THR A 147 -4.21 -108.59 -48.16
CA THR A 147 -3.28 -109.70 -47.85
C THR A 147 -4.00 -111.05 -47.87
N ASN A 148 -5.24 -111.13 -47.39
CA ASN A 148 -6.06 -112.35 -47.50
C ASN A 148 -6.38 -112.72 -48.97
N LEU A 149 -6.61 -111.73 -49.84
CA LEU A 149 -6.86 -111.94 -51.27
C LEU A 149 -5.62 -112.52 -51.98
N GLN A 150 -4.43 -111.98 -51.69
CA GLN A 150 -3.17 -112.53 -52.19
C GLN A 150 -2.97 -113.98 -51.72
N ARG A 151 -3.30 -114.27 -50.46
CA ARG A 151 -3.26 -115.64 -49.93
C ARG A 151 -4.25 -116.57 -50.64
N ARG A 152 -5.44 -116.09 -51.01
CA ARG A 152 -6.44 -116.85 -51.79
C ARG A 152 -5.93 -117.17 -53.20
N GLN A 153 -5.28 -116.22 -53.87
CA GLN A 153 -4.69 -116.44 -55.20
C GLN A 153 -3.58 -117.50 -55.17
N GLN A 154 -2.70 -117.47 -54.15
CA GLN A 154 -1.69 -118.53 -53.96
C GLN A 154 -2.32 -119.92 -53.77
N LEU A 155 -3.42 -120.01 -53.02
CA LEU A 155 -4.15 -121.27 -52.84
C LEU A 155 -4.85 -121.72 -54.13
N GLU A 156 -5.36 -120.79 -54.94
CA GLU A 156 -5.96 -121.11 -56.25
C GLU A 156 -4.90 -121.65 -57.23
N GLU A 157 -3.71 -121.05 -57.30
CA GLU A 157 -2.59 -121.58 -58.09
C GLU A 157 -2.24 -123.02 -57.67
N GLN A 158 -2.14 -123.29 -56.36
CA GLN A 158 -1.90 -124.64 -55.84
C GLN A 158 -3.01 -125.64 -56.24
N THR A 159 -4.28 -125.21 -56.24
CA THR A 159 -5.38 -126.10 -56.68
C THR A 159 -5.35 -126.37 -58.19
N VAL A 160 -4.90 -125.41 -59.01
CA VAL A 160 -4.74 -125.62 -60.45
C VAL A 160 -3.60 -126.61 -60.73
N GLU A 161 -2.47 -126.49 -60.03
CA GLU A 161 -1.36 -127.45 -60.13
C GLU A 161 -1.83 -128.88 -59.78
N LEU A 162 -2.47 -129.06 -58.62
CA LEU A 162 -3.03 -130.35 -58.20
C LEU A 162 -4.07 -130.91 -59.19
N SER A 163 -4.91 -130.04 -59.77
CA SER A 163 -5.89 -130.40 -60.81
C SER A 163 -5.23 -130.90 -62.10
N THR A 164 -4.15 -130.24 -62.54
CA THR A 164 -3.39 -130.68 -63.72
C THR A 164 -2.69 -132.01 -63.50
N GLU A 165 -2.23 -132.27 -62.27
CA GLU A 165 -1.65 -133.54 -61.85
C GLU A 165 -2.70 -134.66 -61.90
N VAL A 166 -3.90 -134.42 -61.38
CA VAL A 166 -5.04 -135.36 -61.44
C VAL A 166 -5.48 -135.64 -62.89
N GLN A 167 -5.49 -134.64 -63.78
CA GLN A 167 -5.82 -134.84 -65.19
C GLN A 167 -4.74 -135.61 -65.96
N SER A 168 -3.47 -135.49 -65.58
CA SER A 168 -2.38 -136.30 -66.15
C SER A 168 -2.53 -137.77 -65.77
N LEU A 169 -2.84 -138.06 -64.50
CA LEU A 169 -3.12 -139.42 -63.99
C LEU A 169 -4.39 -140.03 -64.63
N TYR A 170 -5.42 -139.22 -64.90
CA TYR A 170 -6.62 -139.67 -65.62
C TYR A 170 -6.36 -139.96 -67.12
N ARG A 171 -5.31 -139.39 -67.72
CA ARG A 171 -4.89 -139.68 -69.11
C ARG A 171 -4.03 -140.94 -69.22
N GLU A 172 -3.29 -141.31 -68.19
CA GLU A 172 -2.51 -142.56 -68.16
C GLU A 172 -3.39 -143.83 -68.01
N ILE A 173 -4.55 -143.72 -67.35
CA ILE A 173 -5.43 -144.88 -67.12
C ILE A 173 -6.27 -145.25 -68.38
N LYS A 174 -6.36 -144.37 -69.38
CA LYS A 174 -7.30 -144.54 -70.52
C LYS A 174 -6.71 -145.21 -71.77
N LEU A 175 -5.56 -145.88 -71.66
CA LEU A 175 -4.83 -146.39 -72.84
C LEU A 175 -4.36 -147.84 -72.68
N PHE A 176 -5.26 -148.82 -72.49
CA PHE A 176 -5.00 -150.23 -72.84
C PHE A 176 -6.29 -151.08 -73.02
N CYS A 177 -6.51 -151.56 -74.26
CA CYS A 177 -7.31 -152.71 -74.78
C CYS A 177 -8.85 -152.79 -74.51
N TYR A 178 -9.82 -152.86 -75.45
CA TYR A 178 -10.15 -153.62 -76.70
C TYR A 178 -10.70 -155.07 -76.55
N VAL A 179 -11.87 -155.29 -77.21
CA VAL A 179 -12.53 -156.51 -77.79
C VAL A 179 -13.44 -157.43 -76.89
N PRO A 180 -14.36 -158.29 -77.43
CA PRO A 180 -15.81 -158.00 -77.66
C PRO A 180 -16.84 -159.14 -77.30
N LEU A 181 -18.12 -158.90 -77.66
CA LEU A 181 -19.19 -159.86 -78.07
C LEU A 181 -20.18 -160.49 -77.05
N SER A 182 -21.48 -160.40 -77.41
CA SER A 182 -22.52 -161.46 -77.36
C SER A 182 -23.36 -161.73 -76.08
N THR A 183 -24.63 -161.26 -76.14
CA THR A 183 -25.94 -161.87 -75.78
C THR A 183 -26.16 -162.75 -74.53
N THR A 184 -27.13 -162.26 -73.71
CA THR A 184 -28.23 -162.94 -72.98
C THR A 184 -28.04 -164.34 -72.37
N ILE A 185 -28.21 -164.43 -71.05
CA ILE A 185 -29.01 -165.39 -70.24
C ILE A 185 -28.79 -164.93 -68.78
N VAL A 186 -29.76 -164.25 -68.16
CA VAL A 186 -30.86 -164.86 -67.38
C VAL A 186 -30.34 -165.57 -66.12
N ASN A 187 -30.78 -165.00 -64.99
CA ASN A 187 -31.08 -165.65 -63.71
C ASN A 187 -29.99 -165.83 -62.64
N LEU A 188 -30.08 -164.97 -61.61
CA LEU A 188 -30.83 -165.22 -60.35
C LEU A 188 -30.01 -164.91 -59.08
N ILE A 189 -30.55 -163.92 -58.35
CA ILE A 189 -30.92 -163.99 -56.92
C ILE A 189 -30.12 -163.16 -55.89
N ASN A 190 -30.94 -162.38 -55.18
CA ASN A 190 -30.88 -161.81 -53.82
C ASN A 190 -30.04 -160.55 -53.60
N ILE A 191 -30.62 -159.34 -53.65
CA ILE A 191 -31.71 -158.71 -52.83
C ILE A 191 -31.28 -158.50 -51.36
N PHE A 192 -31.21 -157.23 -50.88
CA PHE A 192 -32.16 -156.61 -49.91
C PHE A 192 -31.70 -155.21 -49.36
N LEU A 193 -32.57 -154.18 -49.57
CA LEU A 193 -32.80 -152.91 -48.82
C LEU A 193 -31.73 -151.78 -48.83
N GLN A 194 -32.06 -150.47 -48.90
CA GLN A 194 -33.30 -149.66 -48.79
C GLN A 194 -33.07 -148.33 -49.56
N LEU A 195 -33.95 -147.79 -50.42
CA LEU A 195 -35.30 -147.19 -50.26
C LEU A 195 -35.36 -145.78 -49.62
N ASN A 196 -35.89 -144.84 -50.42
CA ASN A 196 -36.47 -143.52 -50.10
C ASN A 196 -35.54 -142.34 -49.80
N ASP A 197 -35.12 -141.60 -50.84
CA ASP A 197 -35.40 -140.15 -50.92
C ASP A 197 -35.14 -139.61 -52.35
N ILE A 198 -35.64 -138.42 -52.66
CA ILE A 198 -35.48 -137.68 -53.94
C ILE A 198 -36.42 -138.14 -55.08
N LYS A 199 -37.68 -138.38 -54.73
CA LYS A 199 -38.82 -138.39 -55.67
C LYS A 199 -39.41 -136.98 -55.91
N GLU A 200 -38.83 -135.93 -55.32
CA GLU A 200 -39.32 -134.55 -55.38
C GLU A 200 -38.73 -133.70 -56.53
N LYS A 201 -37.52 -133.98 -57.00
CA LYS A 201 -36.81 -133.07 -57.94
C LYS A 201 -37.30 -133.13 -59.40
N VAL A 202 -38.14 -134.10 -59.77
CA VAL A 202 -38.58 -134.29 -61.16
C VAL A 202 -39.83 -133.46 -61.51
N LYS A 203 -40.58 -132.93 -60.53
CA LYS A 203 -41.78 -132.10 -60.80
C LYS A 203 -41.45 -130.71 -61.37
N ASN A 204 -40.26 -130.15 -61.10
CA ASN A 204 -39.94 -128.77 -61.48
C ASN A 204 -39.56 -128.59 -62.95
N ILE A 205 -39.27 -129.65 -63.69
CA ILE A 205 -38.85 -129.54 -65.10
C ILE A 205 -40.06 -129.37 -66.04
N HIS A 206 -41.27 -129.76 -65.62
CA HIS A 206 -42.48 -129.61 -66.44
C HIS A 206 -43.04 -128.18 -66.51
N GLY A 207 -42.59 -127.26 -65.63
CA GLY A 207 -42.98 -125.85 -65.67
C GLY A 207 -42.33 -125.07 -66.81
N TYR A 208 -41.04 -125.33 -67.08
CA TYR A 208 -40.27 -124.58 -68.07
C TYR A 208 -40.60 -124.91 -69.53
N MET A 209 -41.31 -126.01 -69.81
CA MET A 209 -41.81 -126.30 -71.16
C MET A 209 -43.05 -125.49 -71.54
N LYS A 210 -43.82 -124.97 -70.56
CA LYS A 210 -45.08 -124.24 -70.83
C LYS A 210 -44.88 -122.74 -71.11
N ASP A 211 -43.77 -122.16 -70.65
CA ASP A 211 -43.49 -120.73 -70.84
C ASP A 211 -42.84 -120.41 -72.19
N ILE A 212 -42.25 -121.41 -72.88
CA ILE A 212 -41.58 -121.20 -74.17
C ILE A 212 -42.57 -121.31 -75.35
N GLU A 213 -43.66 -122.08 -75.23
CA GLU A 213 -44.75 -122.08 -76.22
C GLU A 213 -45.49 -120.73 -76.30
N ASN A 214 -45.51 -119.96 -75.20
CA ASN A 214 -46.14 -118.62 -75.18
C ASN A 214 -45.34 -117.52 -75.90
N TYR A 215 -44.09 -117.77 -76.30
CA TYR A 215 -43.22 -116.75 -76.92
C TYR A 215 -43.32 -116.72 -78.46
N ILE A 216 -43.96 -117.71 -79.08
CA ILE A 216 -43.98 -117.87 -80.55
C ILE A 216 -45.31 -117.39 -81.18
N GLN A 217 -46.31 -116.97 -80.39
CA GLN A 217 -47.68 -116.79 -80.89
C GLN A 217 -48.32 -115.39 -80.84
N ASP A 218 -47.63 -114.34 -80.37
CA ASP A 218 -48.16 -112.96 -80.39
C ASP A 218 -47.35 -111.96 -81.24
N GLY A 219 -48.07 -111.26 -82.11
CA GLY A 219 -47.58 -110.48 -83.26
C GLY A 219 -46.81 -109.20 -82.91
N LYS A 220 -45.71 -109.00 -83.66
CA LYS A 220 -44.78 -107.86 -83.55
C LYS A 220 -45.35 -106.47 -83.92
N ASP A 221 -46.47 -106.40 -84.65
CA ASP A 221 -46.96 -105.14 -85.22
C ASP A 221 -47.90 -104.35 -84.29
N ASP A 222 -48.58 -104.99 -83.34
CA ASP A 222 -49.50 -104.30 -82.41
C ASP A 222 -48.78 -103.61 -81.24
N TYR A 223 -47.62 -104.13 -80.80
CA TYR A 223 -46.82 -103.51 -79.74
C TYR A 223 -46.19 -102.17 -80.19
N LYS A 224 -45.86 -102.04 -81.48
CA LYS A 224 -45.23 -100.82 -82.04
C LYS A 224 -46.24 -99.66 -82.15
N LYS A 225 -47.46 -99.93 -82.62
CA LYS A 225 -48.53 -98.92 -82.69
C LYS A 225 -48.96 -98.42 -81.31
N GLN A 226 -49.03 -99.31 -80.31
CA GLN A 226 -49.30 -98.90 -78.93
C GLN A 226 -48.24 -97.91 -78.43
N LYS A 227 -46.94 -98.19 -78.63
CA LYS A 227 -45.86 -97.30 -78.19
C LYS A 227 -45.82 -95.95 -78.93
N GLU A 228 -46.17 -95.89 -80.21
CA GLU A 228 -46.29 -94.62 -80.94
C GLU A 228 -47.50 -93.78 -80.45
N THR A 229 -48.63 -94.42 -80.10
CA THR A 229 -49.77 -93.71 -79.51
C THR A 229 -49.50 -93.24 -78.07
N GLU A 230 -48.73 -93.98 -77.29
CA GLU A 230 -48.25 -93.54 -75.98
C GLU A 230 -47.30 -92.35 -76.10
N LEU A 231 -46.38 -92.37 -77.06
CA LEU A 231 -45.44 -91.27 -77.28
C LEU A 231 -46.16 -89.98 -77.69
N ASN A 232 -47.15 -90.05 -78.58
CA ASN A 232 -47.94 -88.88 -78.99
C ASN A 232 -48.82 -88.34 -77.83
N LYS A 233 -49.33 -89.20 -76.95
CA LYS A 233 -50.01 -88.77 -75.72
C LYS A 233 -49.06 -88.05 -74.77
N VAL A 234 -47.83 -88.54 -74.60
CA VAL A 234 -46.82 -87.91 -73.75
C VAL A 234 -46.36 -86.56 -74.34
N ILE A 235 -46.24 -86.44 -75.66
CA ILE A 235 -45.92 -85.16 -76.32
C ILE A 235 -47.06 -84.14 -76.15
N ALA A 236 -48.32 -84.57 -76.27
CA ALA A 236 -49.48 -83.72 -76.03
C ALA A 236 -49.51 -83.22 -74.57
N GLN A 237 -49.28 -84.12 -73.60
CA GLN A 237 -49.18 -83.78 -72.18
C GLN A 237 -48.01 -82.83 -71.88
N LEU A 238 -46.85 -83.02 -72.53
CA LEU A 238 -45.71 -82.11 -72.43
C LEU A 238 -46.05 -80.71 -72.95
N SER A 239 -46.72 -80.61 -74.10
CA SER A 239 -47.13 -79.32 -74.66
C SER A 239 -48.17 -78.57 -73.80
N GLU A 240 -49.04 -79.33 -73.12
CA GLU A 240 -50.04 -78.77 -72.21
C GLU A 240 -49.39 -78.31 -70.90
N CYS A 241 -48.42 -79.08 -70.37
CA CYS A 241 -47.58 -78.68 -69.25
C CYS A 241 -46.71 -77.45 -69.56
N GLU A 242 -46.16 -77.34 -70.77
CA GLU A 242 -45.39 -76.15 -71.20
C GLU A 242 -46.27 -74.90 -71.25
N LYS A 243 -47.49 -75.00 -71.80
CA LYS A 243 -48.46 -73.90 -71.79
C LYS A 243 -48.89 -73.51 -70.37
N HIS A 244 -49.05 -74.48 -69.46
CA HIS A 244 -49.33 -74.19 -68.05
C HIS A 244 -48.14 -73.53 -67.35
N LYS A 245 -46.91 -73.96 -67.64
CA LYS A 245 -45.69 -73.33 -67.11
C LYS A 245 -45.55 -71.88 -67.60
N GLU A 246 -45.86 -71.61 -68.87
CA GLU A 246 -45.85 -70.25 -69.42
C GLU A 246 -46.91 -69.35 -68.76
N LYS A 247 -48.14 -69.85 -68.57
CA LYS A 247 -49.18 -69.10 -67.83
C LYS A 247 -48.77 -68.81 -66.38
N ILE A 248 -48.27 -69.81 -65.66
CA ILE A 248 -47.81 -69.64 -64.28
C ILE A 248 -46.66 -68.64 -64.19
N ASN A 249 -45.76 -68.62 -65.17
CA ASN A 249 -44.66 -67.64 -65.22
C ASN A 249 -45.16 -66.22 -65.48
N GLU A 250 -46.15 -66.04 -66.35
CA GLU A 250 -46.74 -64.71 -66.59
C GLU A 250 -47.54 -64.22 -65.37
N ASP A 251 -48.30 -65.11 -64.71
CA ASP A 251 -49.01 -64.79 -63.48
C ASP A 251 -48.03 -64.45 -62.33
N MET A 252 -46.90 -65.17 -62.22
CA MET A 252 -45.83 -64.83 -61.29
C MET A 252 -45.20 -63.46 -61.59
N ARG A 253 -45.08 -63.09 -62.86
CA ARG A 253 -44.55 -61.79 -63.26
C ARG A 253 -45.50 -60.66 -62.88
N ILE A 254 -46.81 -60.82 -63.13
CA ILE A 254 -47.84 -59.84 -62.75
C ILE A 254 -47.88 -59.70 -61.23
N MET A 255 -47.93 -60.80 -60.47
CA MET A 255 -47.92 -60.74 -59.00
C MET A 255 -46.66 -60.09 -58.43
N ARG A 256 -45.49 -60.29 -59.03
CA ARG A 256 -44.27 -59.57 -58.60
C ARG A 256 -44.40 -58.07 -58.82
N GLN A 257 -44.95 -57.65 -59.95
CA GLN A 257 -45.15 -56.25 -60.26
C GLN A 257 -46.18 -55.60 -59.32
N ASP A 258 -47.23 -56.33 -58.95
CA ASP A 258 -48.23 -55.88 -57.98
C ASP A 258 -47.67 -55.79 -56.55
N ILE A 259 -46.80 -56.72 -56.14
CA ILE A 259 -46.12 -56.66 -54.84
C ILE A 259 -45.20 -55.44 -54.76
N ASP A 260 -44.45 -55.15 -55.82
CA ASP A 260 -43.55 -54.00 -55.84
C ASP A 260 -44.32 -52.68 -55.84
N THR A 261 -45.46 -52.60 -56.54
CA THR A 261 -46.33 -51.42 -56.49
C THR A 261 -47.01 -51.25 -55.12
N GLN A 262 -47.42 -52.34 -54.46
CA GLN A 262 -47.97 -52.29 -53.11
C GLN A 262 -46.93 -51.86 -52.07
N LYS A 263 -45.68 -52.32 -52.16
CA LYS A 263 -44.59 -51.85 -51.28
C LYS A 263 -44.33 -50.35 -51.41
N ILE A 264 -44.43 -49.81 -52.63
CA ILE A 264 -44.29 -48.36 -52.87
C ILE A 264 -45.48 -47.60 -52.26
N GLN A 265 -46.71 -48.11 -52.41
CA GLN A 265 -47.89 -47.49 -51.81
C GLN A 265 -47.88 -47.54 -50.27
N GLU A 266 -47.43 -48.66 -49.67
CA GLU A 266 -47.25 -48.79 -48.23
C GLU A 266 -46.24 -47.76 -47.72
N ARG A 267 -45.08 -47.65 -48.38
CA ARG A 267 -44.07 -46.63 -48.04
C ARG A 267 -44.62 -45.21 -48.18
N TRP A 268 -45.38 -44.91 -49.24
CA TRP A 268 -45.98 -43.59 -49.44
C TRP A 268 -47.02 -43.25 -48.37
N LEU A 269 -47.83 -44.22 -47.94
CA LEU A 269 -48.78 -44.05 -46.83
C LEU A 269 -48.06 -43.87 -45.49
N GLN A 270 -46.98 -44.61 -45.25
CA GLN A 270 -46.13 -44.47 -44.06
C GLN A 270 -45.49 -43.08 -43.99
N ASP A 271 -44.99 -42.59 -45.12
CA ASP A 271 -44.39 -41.26 -45.26
C ASP A 271 -45.45 -40.15 -45.11
N ASN A 272 -46.69 -40.35 -45.61
CA ASN A 272 -47.78 -39.39 -45.41
C ASN A 272 -48.25 -39.34 -43.94
N LEU A 273 -48.33 -40.51 -43.27
CA LEU A 273 -48.67 -40.60 -41.84
C LEU A 273 -47.60 -39.93 -40.97
N THR A 274 -46.32 -40.15 -41.26
CA THR A 274 -45.24 -39.48 -40.55
C THR A 274 -45.23 -37.98 -40.80
N LEU A 275 -45.48 -37.52 -42.03
CA LEU A 275 -45.59 -36.09 -42.34
C LEU A 275 -46.75 -35.42 -41.58
N ARG A 276 -47.90 -36.10 -41.46
CA ARG A 276 -49.03 -35.58 -40.66
C ARG A 276 -48.69 -35.47 -39.18
N LYS A 277 -48.09 -36.52 -38.59
CA LYS A 277 -47.64 -36.48 -37.18
C LYS A 277 -46.61 -35.38 -36.94
N ARG A 278 -45.64 -35.24 -37.85
CA ARG A 278 -44.63 -34.17 -37.75
C ARG A 278 -45.24 -32.78 -37.86
N ASN A 279 -46.26 -32.59 -38.70
CA ASN A 279 -46.96 -31.31 -38.78
C ASN A 279 -47.82 -31.00 -37.55
N GLU A 280 -48.36 -32.01 -36.87
CA GLU A 280 -49.03 -31.83 -35.58
C GLU A 280 -48.03 -31.44 -34.49
N GLU A 281 -46.91 -32.16 -34.37
CA GLU A 281 -45.80 -31.82 -33.46
C GLU A 281 -45.26 -30.41 -33.72
N LEU A 282 -45.12 -30.00 -34.99
CA LEU A 282 -44.62 -28.66 -35.34
C LEU A 282 -45.59 -27.56 -34.91
N LYS A 283 -46.91 -27.81 -35.02
CA LYS A 283 -47.92 -26.85 -34.53
C LYS A 283 -47.88 -26.71 -33.01
N GLU A 284 -47.75 -27.81 -32.28
CA GLU A 284 -47.61 -27.78 -30.82
C GLU A 284 -46.36 -26.99 -30.41
N VAL A 285 -45.21 -27.28 -31.02
CA VAL A 285 -43.95 -26.55 -30.73
C VAL A 285 -44.04 -25.07 -31.13
N GLU A 286 -44.74 -24.71 -32.21
CA GLU A 286 -44.96 -23.31 -32.58
C GLU A 286 -45.89 -22.58 -31.59
N GLU A 287 -46.88 -23.26 -31.03
CA GLU A 287 -47.75 -22.73 -29.99
C GLU A 287 -47.00 -22.57 -28.67
N GLU A 288 -46.19 -23.55 -28.25
CA GLU A 288 -45.29 -23.44 -27.10
C GLU A 288 -44.28 -22.30 -27.26
N ARG A 289 -43.68 -22.16 -28.45
CA ARG A 289 -42.76 -21.05 -28.74
C ARG A 289 -43.46 -19.70 -28.65
N LYS A 290 -44.70 -19.59 -29.12
CA LYS A 290 -45.51 -18.35 -29.00
C LYS A 290 -45.91 -18.07 -27.55
N GLN A 291 -46.20 -19.11 -26.77
CA GLN A 291 -46.49 -19.00 -25.33
C GLN A 291 -45.25 -18.47 -24.59
N HIS A 292 -44.09 -19.09 -24.78
CA HIS A 292 -42.84 -18.65 -24.16
C HIS A 292 -42.38 -17.27 -24.65
N LEU A 293 -42.62 -16.90 -25.91
CA LEU A 293 -42.35 -15.54 -26.39
C LEU A 293 -43.26 -14.49 -25.74
N LYS A 294 -44.52 -14.83 -25.43
CA LYS A 294 -45.41 -13.95 -24.66
C LYS A 294 -44.98 -13.82 -23.20
N GLU A 295 -44.56 -14.91 -22.57
CA GLU A 295 -44.01 -14.92 -21.20
C GLU A 295 -42.68 -14.14 -21.12
N MET A 296 -41.79 -14.33 -22.12
CA MET A 296 -40.53 -13.59 -22.24
C MET A 296 -40.73 -12.12 -22.58
N GLY A 297 -41.75 -11.76 -23.36
CA GLY A 297 -42.10 -10.37 -23.65
C GLY A 297 -42.55 -9.57 -22.41
N GLN A 298 -42.97 -10.25 -21.33
CA GLN A 298 -43.30 -9.61 -20.06
C GLN A 298 -42.07 -9.34 -19.19
N MET A 299 -40.98 -10.10 -19.36
CA MET A 299 -39.70 -9.81 -18.72
C MET A 299 -38.85 -8.96 -19.64
N GLN A 300 -38.57 -7.72 -19.25
CA GLN A 300 -37.76 -6.76 -20.01
C GLN A 300 -36.25 -7.14 -20.01
N VAL A 301 -35.89 -8.35 -20.42
CA VAL A 301 -34.55 -8.96 -20.30
C VAL A 301 -33.45 -8.11 -20.94
N LEU A 302 -33.74 -7.48 -22.09
CA LEU A 302 -32.79 -6.60 -22.77
C LEU A 302 -32.55 -5.28 -22.02
N GLN A 303 -33.57 -4.73 -21.36
CA GLN A 303 -33.42 -3.53 -20.55
C GLN A 303 -32.66 -3.85 -19.27
N MET A 304 -32.99 -4.96 -18.60
CA MET A 304 -32.29 -5.47 -17.43
C MET A 304 -30.80 -5.74 -17.71
N LYS A 305 -30.45 -6.28 -18.89
CA LYS A 305 -29.06 -6.51 -19.28
C LYS A 305 -28.27 -5.20 -19.47
N ASN A 306 -28.89 -4.19 -20.08
CA ASN A 306 -28.28 -2.87 -20.24
C ASN A 306 -28.14 -2.14 -18.91
N GLU A 307 -29.11 -2.28 -18.00
CA GLU A 307 -29.02 -1.74 -16.64
C GLU A 307 -27.93 -2.43 -15.83
N HIS A 308 -27.80 -3.75 -15.97
CA HIS A 308 -26.72 -4.50 -15.32
C HIS A 308 -25.33 -4.02 -15.76
N GLN A 309 -25.11 -3.83 -17.07
CA GLN A 309 -23.83 -3.29 -17.57
C GLN A 309 -23.54 -1.88 -17.03
N LYS A 310 -24.54 -1.00 -17.01
CA LYS A 310 -24.37 0.35 -16.44
C LYS A 310 -24.07 0.33 -14.95
N LEU A 311 -24.72 -0.56 -14.20
CA LEU A 311 -24.46 -0.74 -12.78
C LEU A 311 -23.06 -1.31 -12.54
N GLU A 312 -22.60 -2.23 -13.39
CA GLU A 312 -21.26 -2.82 -13.31
C GLU A 312 -20.16 -1.76 -13.58
N GLU A 313 -20.33 -0.91 -14.59
CA GLU A 313 -19.45 0.24 -14.84
C GLU A 313 -19.43 1.24 -13.66
N ASN A 314 -20.60 1.51 -13.07
CA ASN A 314 -20.70 2.38 -11.90
C ASN A 314 -19.99 1.78 -10.68
N ILE A 315 -20.14 0.47 -10.45
CA ILE A 315 -19.43 -0.25 -9.38
C ILE A 315 -17.93 -0.16 -9.58
N GLU A 316 -17.42 -0.38 -10.79
CA GLU A 316 -15.99 -0.27 -11.08
C GLU A 316 -15.47 1.16 -10.86
N ASN A 317 -16.23 2.18 -11.28
CA ASN A 317 -15.86 3.58 -11.05
C ASN A 317 -15.83 3.91 -9.54
N ILE A 318 -16.82 3.44 -8.77
CA ILE A 318 -16.84 3.62 -7.32
C ILE A 318 -15.66 2.90 -6.65
N LYS A 319 -15.36 1.66 -7.04
CA LYS A 319 -14.19 0.91 -6.51
C LYS A 319 -12.86 1.62 -6.81
N ARG A 320 -12.71 2.20 -8.01
CA ARG A 320 -11.54 3.03 -8.37
C ARG A 320 -11.45 4.28 -7.50
N ASN A 321 -12.56 5.01 -7.34
CA ASN A 321 -12.59 6.20 -6.51
C ASN A 321 -12.30 5.90 -5.03
N HIS A 322 -12.84 4.80 -4.50
CA HIS A 322 -12.54 4.34 -3.15
C HIS A 322 -11.05 4.04 -2.97
N SER A 323 -10.45 3.31 -3.92
CA SER A 323 -9.02 2.98 -3.87
C SER A 323 -8.14 4.24 -3.90
N LEU A 324 -8.51 5.23 -4.73
CA LEU A 324 -7.82 6.53 -4.78
C LEU A 324 -7.97 7.30 -3.46
N ALA A 325 -9.18 7.35 -2.89
CA ALA A 325 -9.44 8.01 -1.62
C ALA A 325 -8.66 7.36 -0.47
N LEU A 326 -8.62 6.02 -0.44
CA LEU A 326 -7.88 5.25 0.57
C LEU A 326 -6.37 5.45 0.45
N GLY A 327 -5.85 5.60 -0.77
CA GLY A 327 -4.46 6.01 -1.01
C GLY A 327 -4.15 7.41 -0.46
N ARG A 328 -5.03 8.39 -0.68
CA ARG A 328 -4.89 9.75 -0.13
C ARG A 328 -4.96 9.75 1.39
N GLN A 329 -5.90 9.00 1.97
CA GLN A 329 -6.04 8.86 3.42
C GLN A 329 -4.74 8.37 4.04
N LYS A 330 -4.14 7.29 3.51
CA LYS A 330 -2.86 6.78 3.99
C LYS A 330 -1.74 7.82 3.88
N GLY A 331 -1.70 8.58 2.79
CA GLY A 331 -0.75 9.70 2.63
C GLY A 331 -0.91 10.75 3.73
N TYR A 332 -2.14 11.17 4.02
CA TYR A 332 -2.41 12.11 5.11
C TYR A 332 -2.11 11.51 6.50
N GLU A 333 -2.37 10.22 6.73
CA GLU A 333 -2.01 9.55 7.97
C GLU A 333 -0.50 9.54 8.20
N GLU A 334 0.30 9.27 7.15
CA GLU A 334 1.76 9.33 7.19
C GLU A 334 2.27 10.75 7.47
N GLU A 335 1.69 11.77 6.81
CA GLU A 335 2.00 13.18 7.08
C GLU A 335 1.65 13.60 8.51
N ILE A 336 0.50 13.19 9.03
CA ILE A 336 0.10 13.46 10.42
C ILE A 336 1.09 12.83 11.40
N ILE A 337 1.55 11.60 11.13
CA ILE A 337 2.56 10.94 11.96
C ILE A 337 3.90 11.70 11.89
N HIS A 338 4.29 12.14 10.70
CA HIS A 338 5.49 12.95 10.50
C HIS A 338 5.43 14.27 11.28
N PHE A 339 4.36 15.05 11.13
CA PHE A 339 4.18 16.31 11.87
C PHE A 339 4.07 16.10 13.38
N LYS A 340 3.42 15.02 13.83
CA LYS A 340 3.41 14.66 15.27
C LYS A 340 4.81 14.34 15.80
N LYS A 341 5.71 13.81 14.97
CA LYS A 341 7.09 13.56 15.34
C LYS A 341 7.89 14.86 15.41
N GLU A 342 7.74 15.74 14.42
CA GLU A 342 8.34 17.08 14.42
C GLU A 342 7.88 17.91 15.62
N LEU A 343 6.58 17.94 15.93
CA LEU A 343 6.04 18.63 17.10
C LEU A 343 6.60 18.14 18.44
N ARG A 344 7.14 16.92 18.50
CA ARG A 344 7.82 16.38 19.71
C ARG A 344 9.27 16.79 19.81
N GLU A 345 9.86 17.33 18.76
CA GLU A 345 11.24 17.80 18.81
C GLU A 345 11.40 18.94 19.82
N PRO A 346 12.54 19.02 20.53
CA PRO A 346 12.74 20.01 21.61
C PRO A 346 12.62 21.47 21.16
N GLN A 347 12.80 21.73 19.87
CA GLN A 347 12.68 23.06 19.28
C GLN A 347 11.23 23.54 19.20
N PHE A 348 10.27 22.63 19.01
CA PHE A 348 8.84 22.96 18.91
C PHE A 348 8.12 22.70 20.23
N ARG A 349 8.43 21.60 20.91
CA ARG A 349 7.83 21.25 22.20
C ARG A 349 8.04 22.33 23.26
N ASP A 350 9.26 22.84 23.37
CA ASP A 350 9.66 23.79 24.41
C ASP A 350 9.62 25.25 23.90
N ALA A 351 9.07 25.48 22.70
CA ALA A 351 9.10 26.79 22.05
C ALA A 351 8.39 27.86 22.90
N GLU A 352 7.23 27.54 23.46
CA GLU A 352 6.45 28.48 24.27
C GLU A 352 7.17 28.83 25.57
N GLU A 353 7.77 27.84 26.23
CA GLU A 353 8.51 28.04 27.48
C GLU A 353 9.77 28.89 27.23
N LYS A 354 10.57 28.55 26.21
CA LYS A 354 11.75 29.34 25.81
C LYS A 354 11.38 30.75 25.37
N TYR A 355 10.28 30.92 24.63
CA TYR A 355 9.79 32.23 24.25
C TYR A 355 9.40 33.05 25.50
N ARG A 356 8.70 32.44 26.45
CA ARG A 356 8.30 33.08 27.70
C ARG A 356 9.51 33.49 28.53
N GLU A 357 10.50 32.61 28.69
CA GLU A 357 11.76 32.91 29.38
C GLU A 357 12.50 34.06 28.71
N MET A 358 12.68 34.01 27.38
CA MET A 358 13.36 35.06 26.63
C MET A 358 12.61 36.39 26.73
N MET A 359 11.27 36.37 26.68
CA MET A 359 10.44 37.57 26.85
C MET A 359 10.60 38.18 28.24
N ILE A 360 10.67 37.36 29.29
CA ILE A 360 10.95 37.81 30.65
C ILE A 360 12.32 38.46 30.71
N VAL A 361 13.37 37.78 30.23
CA VAL A 361 14.74 38.32 30.23
C VAL A 361 14.83 39.64 29.47
N MET A 362 14.21 39.71 28.28
CA MET A 362 14.18 40.93 27.46
C MET A 362 13.49 42.07 28.22
N ARG A 363 12.29 41.84 28.77
CA ARG A 363 11.54 42.87 29.49
C ARG A 363 12.23 43.32 30.77
N THR A 364 12.77 42.39 31.55
CA THR A 364 13.53 42.72 32.77
C THR A 364 14.78 43.52 32.42
N THR A 365 15.51 43.15 31.37
CA THR A 365 16.70 43.91 30.91
C THR A 365 16.32 45.31 30.43
N GLU A 366 15.20 45.44 29.71
CA GLU A 366 14.69 46.75 29.27
C GLU A 366 14.33 47.66 30.47
N LEU A 367 13.71 47.11 31.51
CA LEU A 367 13.41 47.83 32.75
C LEU A 367 14.70 48.26 33.47
N VAL A 368 15.68 47.36 33.62
CA VAL A 368 16.97 47.68 34.23
C VAL A 368 17.69 48.81 33.48
N ASN A 369 17.67 48.79 32.14
CA ASN A 369 18.27 49.86 31.35
C ASN A 369 17.57 51.22 31.57
N LYS A 370 16.24 51.23 31.69
CA LYS A 370 15.48 52.45 32.02
C LYS A 370 15.83 52.96 33.42
N ASP A 371 15.93 52.07 34.40
CA ASP A 371 16.30 52.43 35.76
C ASP A 371 17.74 52.98 35.83
N LEU A 372 18.69 52.36 35.12
CA LEU A 372 20.06 52.85 35.03
C LEU A 372 20.15 54.24 34.38
N ASP A 373 19.36 54.50 33.34
CA ASP A 373 19.28 55.83 32.72
C ASP A 373 18.70 56.88 33.69
N ILE A 374 17.68 56.51 34.46
CA ILE A 374 17.13 57.37 35.53
C ILE A 374 18.20 57.65 36.59
N TYR A 375 18.94 56.64 37.04
CA TYR A 375 20.02 56.82 38.01
C TYR A 375 21.12 57.75 37.48
N TYR A 376 21.52 57.57 36.23
CA TYR A 376 22.54 58.42 35.60
C TYR A 376 22.07 59.89 35.54
N LYS A 377 20.85 60.13 35.06
CA LYS A 377 20.26 61.48 35.00
C LYS A 377 20.11 62.11 36.39
N THR A 378 19.66 61.33 37.36
CA THR A 378 19.45 61.82 38.74
C THR A 378 20.79 62.16 39.40
N LEU A 379 21.81 61.34 39.18
CA LEU A 379 23.17 61.60 39.67
C LEU A 379 23.76 62.86 39.04
N ASP A 380 23.67 63.01 37.71
CA ASP A 380 24.16 64.21 37.02
C ASP A 380 23.42 65.48 37.51
N GLN A 381 22.10 65.42 37.66
CA GLN A 381 21.32 66.51 38.25
C GLN A 381 21.74 66.84 39.69
N ALA A 382 22.01 65.82 40.52
CA ALA A 382 22.46 66.02 41.89
C ALA A 382 23.84 66.68 41.93
N ILE A 383 24.77 66.28 41.06
CA ILE A 383 26.09 66.90 40.91
C ILE A 383 25.96 68.35 40.46
N MET A 384 25.13 68.65 39.46
CA MET A 384 24.88 70.02 38.99
C MET A 384 24.29 70.89 40.09
N LYS A 385 23.30 70.37 40.83
CA LYS A 385 22.68 71.08 41.95
C LYS A 385 23.66 71.33 43.07
N PHE A 386 24.50 70.34 43.41
CA PHE A 386 25.53 70.47 44.41
C PHE A 386 26.56 71.54 44.02
N HIS A 387 27.03 71.51 42.77
CA HIS A 387 27.96 72.51 42.23
C HIS A 387 27.37 73.93 42.27
N SER A 388 26.15 74.12 41.75
CA SER A 388 25.47 75.42 41.78
C SER A 388 25.28 75.95 43.19
N MET A 389 24.84 75.09 44.11
CA MET A 389 24.65 75.44 45.52
C MET A 389 25.97 75.84 46.18
N LYS A 390 27.06 75.12 45.91
CA LYS A 390 28.39 75.44 46.44
C LYS A 390 28.94 76.74 45.84
N MET A 391 28.72 76.98 44.55
CA MET A 391 29.14 78.21 43.89
C MET A 391 28.42 79.44 44.46
N GLU A 392 27.12 79.31 44.75
CA GLU A 392 26.33 80.35 45.40
C GLU A 392 26.82 80.64 46.83
N GLU A 393 27.12 79.59 47.61
CA GLU A 393 27.67 79.70 48.97
C GLU A 393 29.03 80.42 48.96
N ILE A 394 29.94 80.01 48.06
CA ILE A 394 31.25 80.66 47.86
C ILE A 394 31.07 82.14 47.50
N ASN A 395 30.23 82.45 46.50
CA ASN A 395 30.01 83.83 46.06
C ASN A 395 29.34 84.69 47.12
N LYS A 396 28.53 84.12 48.02
CA LYS A 396 28.00 84.84 49.17
C LYS A 396 29.12 85.26 50.12
N ILE A 397 29.99 84.31 50.51
CA ILE A 397 31.12 84.59 51.41
C ILE A 397 32.10 85.58 50.78
N ILE A 398 32.41 85.42 49.48
CA ILE A 398 33.28 86.36 48.75
C ILE A 398 32.70 87.77 48.78
N ARG A 399 31.40 87.93 48.50
CA ARG A 399 30.73 89.25 48.52
C ARG A 399 30.79 89.91 49.89
N ASP A 400 30.52 89.14 50.94
CA ASP A 400 30.53 89.62 52.32
C ASP A 400 31.95 90.03 52.76
N LEU A 401 32.95 89.18 52.48
CA LEU A 401 34.35 89.45 52.78
C LEU A 401 34.89 90.64 51.99
N TRP A 402 34.60 90.74 50.69
CA TRP A 402 35.05 91.85 49.85
C TRP A 402 34.52 93.19 50.36
N ARG A 403 33.21 93.28 50.63
CA ARG A 403 32.59 94.51 51.15
C ARG A 403 33.13 94.91 52.53
N SER A 404 33.53 93.94 53.35
CA SER A 404 34.09 94.21 54.68
C SER A 404 35.56 94.62 54.64
N THR A 405 36.32 94.25 53.60
CA THR A 405 37.79 94.36 53.58
C THR A 405 38.32 95.35 52.54
N TYR A 406 37.69 95.46 51.38
CA TYR A 406 38.11 96.38 50.33
C TYR A 406 37.59 97.80 50.61
N ARG A 407 38.49 98.78 50.64
CA ARG A 407 38.17 100.19 50.93
C ARG A 407 38.05 101.07 49.67
N GLY A 408 38.34 100.53 48.49
CA GLY A 408 38.22 101.27 47.23
C GLY A 408 36.76 101.45 46.81
N GLN A 409 36.45 102.60 46.20
CA GLN A 409 35.10 102.92 45.69
C GLN A 409 34.86 102.44 44.25
N ASP A 410 35.85 101.82 43.63
CA ASP A 410 35.87 101.45 42.22
C ASP A 410 35.26 100.07 41.93
N ILE A 411 35.16 99.18 42.92
CA ILE A 411 34.62 97.83 42.82
C ILE A 411 33.67 97.55 43.99
N GLU A 412 32.40 97.26 43.71
CA GLU A 412 31.41 96.99 44.75
C GLU A 412 31.57 95.60 45.37
N TYR A 413 31.71 94.59 44.52
CA TYR A 413 32.02 93.23 44.93
C TYR A 413 32.61 92.44 43.76
N ILE A 414 33.21 91.30 44.10
CA ILE A 414 33.68 90.32 43.14
C ILE A 414 32.87 89.03 43.29
N GLU A 415 32.74 88.29 42.21
CA GLU A 415 32.10 86.97 42.19
C GLU A 415 32.82 86.05 41.20
N ILE A 416 32.74 84.76 41.44
CA ILE A 416 33.21 83.73 40.51
C ILE A 416 32.00 83.26 39.71
N ARG A 417 32.08 83.39 38.39
CA ARG A 417 31.09 82.81 37.48
C ARG A 417 31.59 81.49 36.94
N SER A 418 30.72 80.50 36.96
CA SER A 418 30.91 79.20 36.35
C SER A 418 30.00 79.08 35.13
N ASP A 419 30.59 79.12 33.95
CA ASP A 419 29.89 78.85 32.69
C ASP A 419 30.04 77.36 32.38
N ALA A 420 28.92 76.64 32.29
CA ALA A 420 28.90 75.24 31.87
C ALA A 420 28.67 75.17 30.36
N ASP A 421 29.40 74.30 29.65
CA ASP A 421 29.13 74.03 28.24
C ASP A 421 27.78 73.28 28.11
N GLU A 422 26.72 74.00 27.76
CA GLU A 422 25.37 73.42 27.57
C GLU A 422 25.29 72.45 26.38
N ASN A 423 26.29 72.46 25.49
CA ASN A 423 26.32 71.65 24.26
C ASN A 423 26.84 70.21 24.46
N VAL A 424 27.23 69.82 25.67
CA VAL A 424 27.70 68.44 25.95
C VAL A 424 26.49 67.57 26.27
N SER A 425 26.12 66.70 25.34
CA SER A 425 25.09 65.69 25.53
C SER A 425 25.45 64.79 26.72
N ALA A 426 24.45 64.34 27.49
CA ALA A 426 24.62 63.50 28.67
C ALA A 426 25.43 62.21 28.42
N SER A 427 25.67 61.82 27.16
CA SER A 427 26.50 60.69 26.76
C SER A 427 28.02 60.93 26.85
N ASP A 428 28.48 62.18 26.91
CA ASP A 428 29.92 62.48 26.95
C ASP A 428 30.46 62.55 28.38
N LYS A 429 31.54 61.80 28.62
CA LYS A 429 31.96 61.30 29.93
C LYS A 429 32.40 62.35 30.96
N ARG A 430 32.56 63.63 30.61
CA ARG A 430 32.93 64.72 31.55
C ARG A 430 32.41 66.07 31.06
N ARG A 431 31.64 66.77 31.90
CA ARG A 431 31.25 68.17 31.67
C ARG A 431 32.46 69.08 31.96
N ASN A 432 32.71 70.04 31.07
CA ASN A 432 33.71 71.07 31.29
C ASN A 432 33.07 72.32 31.90
N TYR A 433 33.67 72.82 32.98
CA TYR A 433 33.27 74.08 33.62
C TYR A 433 34.35 75.12 33.42
N ASN A 434 33.98 76.26 32.86
CA ASN A 434 34.85 77.41 32.70
C ASN A 434 34.58 78.41 33.82
N TYR A 435 35.62 78.72 34.61
CA TYR A 435 35.51 79.64 35.73
C TYR A 435 36.19 80.97 35.39
N ARG A 436 35.52 82.07 35.72
CA ARG A 436 36.06 83.44 35.61
C ARG A 436 35.71 84.25 36.84
N VAL A 437 36.64 85.09 37.28
CA VAL A 437 36.42 86.03 38.37
C VAL A 437 35.99 87.35 37.76
N VAL A 438 34.80 87.83 38.12
CA VAL A 438 34.26 89.08 37.63
C VAL A 438 34.12 90.07 38.78
N MET A 439 34.35 91.34 38.49
CA MET A 439 34.10 92.47 39.38
C MET A 439 32.85 93.20 38.92
N LEU A 440 32.02 93.62 39.86
CA LEU A 440 30.87 94.47 39.58
C LEU A 440 31.22 95.93 39.86
N LYS A 441 30.97 96.80 38.86
CA LYS A 441 31.12 98.24 38.96
C LYS A 441 29.83 98.91 38.47
N GLY A 442 28.99 99.39 39.38
CA GLY A 442 27.62 99.78 39.06
C GLY A 442 26.85 98.59 38.49
N ASP A 443 26.15 98.79 37.37
CA ASP A 443 25.37 97.72 36.73
C ASP A 443 26.19 96.83 35.77
N THR A 444 27.51 97.05 35.64
CA THR A 444 28.34 96.32 34.68
C THR A 444 29.25 95.29 35.36
N ALA A 445 29.11 94.02 34.96
CA ALA A 445 30.02 92.94 35.35
C ALA A 445 31.19 92.83 34.36
N LEU A 446 32.42 92.94 34.85
CA LEU A 446 33.64 92.91 34.05
C LEU A 446 34.58 91.79 34.52
N ASP A 447 35.21 91.08 33.60
CA ASP A 447 36.26 90.12 33.94
C ASP A 447 37.45 90.84 34.61
N MET A 448 37.92 90.32 35.74
CA MET A 448 39.08 90.87 36.45
C MET A 448 40.39 90.55 35.72
N ARG A 449 40.43 89.47 34.94
CA ARG A 449 41.66 89.03 34.27
C ARG A 449 42.20 90.12 33.34
N GLY A 450 43.41 90.58 33.63
CA GLY A 450 44.09 91.63 32.86
C GLY A 450 43.55 93.04 33.11
N ARG A 451 42.64 93.24 34.06
CA ARG A 451 41.98 94.54 34.33
C ARG A 451 42.07 95.03 35.78
N CYS A 452 42.70 94.27 36.67
CA CYS A 452 42.89 94.61 38.07
C CYS A 452 44.36 94.93 38.42
N SER A 453 44.55 95.77 39.45
CA SER A 453 45.86 96.15 39.99
C SER A 453 46.53 94.99 40.73
N ALA A 454 47.82 95.13 41.07
CA ALA A 454 48.54 94.13 41.85
C ALA A 454 47.89 93.90 43.23
N GLY A 455 47.55 94.97 43.96
CA GLY A 455 46.83 94.91 45.24
C GLY A 455 45.47 94.23 45.15
N GLN A 456 44.68 94.58 44.14
CA GLN A 456 43.37 93.95 43.91
C GLN A 456 43.50 92.45 43.63
N LYS A 457 44.51 92.01 42.87
CA LYS A 457 44.77 90.58 42.62
C LYS A 457 45.09 89.83 43.89
N VAL A 458 45.97 90.37 44.74
CA VAL A 458 46.37 89.73 46.00
C VAL A 458 45.18 89.62 46.94
N LEU A 459 44.43 90.71 47.13
CA LEU A 459 43.25 90.73 48.01
C LEU A 459 42.14 89.81 47.50
N ALA A 460 41.81 89.86 46.20
CA ALA A 460 40.82 88.96 45.60
C ALA A 460 41.22 87.49 45.77
N SER A 461 42.49 87.16 45.52
CA SER A 461 43.00 85.79 45.66
C SER A 461 42.99 85.32 47.12
N LEU A 462 43.22 86.20 48.08
CA LEU A 462 43.12 85.90 49.51
C LEU A 462 41.67 85.62 49.91
N ILE A 463 40.75 86.50 49.54
CA ILE A 463 39.32 86.37 49.86
C ILE A 463 38.73 85.10 49.23
N ILE A 464 39.06 84.81 47.97
CA ILE A 464 38.61 83.59 47.30
C ILE A 464 39.13 82.34 48.03
N ARG A 465 40.40 82.31 48.44
CA ARG A 465 40.96 81.17 49.20
C ARG A 465 40.27 80.98 50.54
N LEU A 466 39.97 82.07 51.24
CA LEU A 466 39.24 82.02 52.51
C LEU A 466 37.82 81.49 52.31
N ALA A 467 37.11 81.97 51.30
CA ALA A 467 35.77 81.50 50.97
C ALA A 467 35.75 80.01 50.60
N LEU A 468 36.72 79.55 49.78
CA LEU A 468 36.86 78.14 49.44
C LEU A 468 37.16 77.27 50.66
N ALA A 469 38.06 77.71 51.54
CA ALA A 469 38.37 76.98 52.77
C ALA A 469 37.13 76.88 53.67
N GLU A 470 36.35 77.95 53.79
CA GLU A 470 35.12 77.95 54.59
C GLU A 470 34.05 77.02 54.02
N THR A 471 33.84 77.04 52.70
CA THR A 471 32.79 76.23 52.05
C THR A 471 33.14 74.72 51.95
N PHE A 472 34.42 74.38 51.76
CA PHE A 472 34.85 72.99 51.55
C PHE A 472 35.53 72.34 52.77
N CYS A 473 36.16 73.14 53.64
CA CYS A 473 36.97 72.65 54.77
C CYS A 473 36.36 73.04 56.11
N LEU A 474 35.06 72.77 56.32
CA LEU A 474 34.31 73.10 57.55
C LEU A 474 35.02 72.67 58.86
N ASN A 475 35.83 71.60 58.81
CA ASN A 475 36.55 71.06 59.97
C ASN A 475 38.07 71.34 59.98
N CYS A 476 38.60 72.07 59.00
CA CYS A 476 40.02 72.39 58.89
C CYS A 476 40.20 73.86 58.50
N GLY A 477 40.18 74.76 59.48
CA GLY A 477 40.32 76.21 59.28
C GLY A 477 41.75 76.70 59.28
N ILE A 478 42.70 75.92 58.73
CA ILE A 478 44.11 76.33 58.63
C ILE A 478 44.35 77.00 57.27
N ILE A 479 44.85 78.23 57.29
CA ILE A 479 45.28 78.95 56.08
C ILE A 479 46.70 79.50 56.27
N ALA A 480 47.55 79.29 55.28
CA ALA A 480 48.91 79.81 55.25
C ALA A 480 49.07 80.86 54.14
N LEU A 481 49.65 82.00 54.48
CA LEU A 481 49.97 83.10 53.59
C LEU A 481 51.48 83.29 53.57
N ASP A 482 52.10 82.91 52.47
CA ASP A 482 53.53 83.09 52.24
C ASP A 482 53.76 84.38 51.45
N GLU A 483 54.49 85.31 52.04
CA GLU A 483 54.84 86.64 51.52
C GLU A 483 53.66 87.39 50.87
N PRO A 484 52.58 87.66 51.62
CA PRO A 484 51.36 88.24 51.06
C PRO A 484 51.51 89.70 50.63
N THR A 485 52.60 90.38 50.99
CA THR A 485 52.90 91.78 50.63
C THR A 485 53.69 91.93 49.33
N THR A 486 54.03 90.82 48.66
CA THR A 486 54.82 90.84 47.41
C THR A 486 54.20 91.74 46.35
N ASN A 487 54.98 92.71 45.83
CA ASN A 487 54.58 93.69 44.81
C ASN A 487 53.42 94.61 45.19
N LEU A 488 53.22 94.88 46.49
CA LEU A 488 52.27 95.87 47.00
C LEU A 488 52.97 97.17 47.38
N ASP A 489 52.30 98.30 47.16
CA ASP A 489 52.72 99.59 47.72
C ASP A 489 52.28 99.70 49.19
N ARG A 490 52.79 100.72 49.91
CA ARG A 490 52.52 100.90 51.34
C ARG A 490 51.02 101.03 51.65
N GLU A 491 50.27 101.73 50.82
CA GLU A 491 48.82 101.91 51.00
C GLU A 491 48.06 100.57 50.86
N ASN A 492 48.45 99.72 49.90
CA ASN A 492 47.87 98.38 49.74
C ASN A 492 48.33 97.41 50.83
N ILE A 493 49.55 97.56 51.37
CA ILE A 493 50.06 96.78 52.52
C ILE A 493 49.23 97.11 53.78
N GLU A 494 49.00 98.39 54.08
CA GLU A 494 48.13 98.82 55.18
C GLU A 494 46.70 98.31 55.01
N SER A 495 46.16 98.43 53.79
CA SER A 495 44.82 97.94 53.47
C SER A 495 44.71 96.41 53.66
N LEU A 496 45.73 95.66 53.26
CA LEU A 496 45.80 94.21 53.45
C LEU A 496 45.93 93.83 54.94
N ALA A 497 46.74 94.55 55.71
CA ALA A 497 46.90 94.32 57.14
C ALA A 497 45.57 94.52 57.88
N HIS A 498 44.87 95.64 57.59
CA HIS A 498 43.54 95.89 58.13
C HIS A 498 42.52 94.83 57.72
N ALA A 499 42.52 94.41 56.45
CA ALA A 499 41.65 93.35 55.96
C ALA A 499 41.87 92.02 56.72
N LEU A 500 43.13 91.64 56.94
CA LEU A 500 43.48 90.44 57.70
C LEU A 500 43.07 90.53 59.17
N VAL A 501 43.23 91.69 59.81
CA VAL A 501 42.78 91.91 61.19
C VAL A 501 41.26 91.77 61.30
N GLU A 502 40.48 92.33 60.37
CA GLU A 502 39.02 92.18 60.36
C GLU A 502 38.61 90.70 60.13
N ILE A 503 39.34 89.99 59.27
CA ILE A 503 39.15 88.54 59.07
C ILE A 503 39.42 87.76 60.37
N ILE A 504 40.54 88.04 61.06
CA ILE A 504 40.90 87.39 62.33
C ILE A 504 39.84 87.72 63.39
N LYS A 505 39.40 88.97 63.50
CA LYS A 505 38.40 89.41 64.45
C LYS A 505 37.06 88.71 64.24
N SER A 506 36.54 88.74 63.01
CA SER A 506 35.28 88.08 62.64
C SER A 506 35.32 86.58 62.95
N ARG A 507 36.48 85.94 62.77
CA ARG A 507 36.66 84.49 62.97
C ARG A 507 37.23 84.08 64.32
N SER A 508 37.58 85.01 65.19
CA SER A 508 38.15 84.74 66.52
C SER A 508 37.21 83.94 67.44
N GLN A 509 35.90 84.01 67.20
CA GLN A 509 34.88 83.23 67.91
C GLN A 509 34.75 81.78 67.40
N GLN A 510 35.31 81.46 66.23
CA GLN A 510 35.28 80.10 65.68
C GLN A 510 36.38 79.25 66.32
N ARG A 511 36.06 78.04 66.81
CA ARG A 511 37.00 77.20 67.57
C ARG A 511 38.19 76.64 66.76
N ASN A 512 38.11 76.62 65.43
CA ASN A 512 39.02 75.86 64.56
C ASN A 512 39.73 76.71 63.49
N PHE A 513 39.89 78.03 63.68
CA PHE A 513 40.59 78.90 62.73
C PHE A 513 42.06 79.13 63.12
N GLN A 514 42.98 78.89 62.20
CA GLN A 514 44.41 79.13 62.35
C GLN A 514 44.96 79.81 61.08
N LEU A 515 45.49 81.02 61.24
CA LEU A 515 46.15 81.76 60.17
C LEU A 515 47.66 81.79 60.42
N LEU A 516 48.43 81.26 59.47
CA LEU A 516 49.88 81.36 59.45
C LEU A 516 50.29 82.41 58.41
N VAL A 517 51.06 83.42 58.82
CA VAL A 517 51.59 84.44 57.92
C VAL A 517 53.11 84.37 57.97
N ILE A 518 53.72 84.25 56.79
CA ILE A 518 55.18 84.32 56.59
C ILE A 518 55.43 85.61 55.81
N THR A 519 56.29 86.46 56.34
CA THR A 519 56.61 87.75 55.73
C THR A 519 58.01 88.20 56.13
N HIS A 520 58.70 88.88 55.23
CA HIS A 520 59.92 89.64 55.51
C HIS A 520 59.67 91.14 55.69
N ASP A 521 58.44 91.59 55.45
CA ASP A 521 58.01 92.98 55.60
C ASP A 521 57.75 93.31 57.09
N GLU A 522 58.67 94.04 57.71
CA GLU A 522 58.58 94.42 59.13
C GLU A 522 57.46 95.44 59.39
N ASP A 523 57.19 96.36 58.45
CA ASP A 523 56.11 97.35 58.55
C ASP A 523 54.75 96.62 58.62
N PHE A 524 54.59 95.58 57.80
CA PHE A 524 53.39 94.73 57.81
C PHE A 524 53.22 93.93 59.12
N VAL A 525 54.31 93.41 59.69
CA VAL A 525 54.28 92.73 61.00
C VAL A 525 53.90 93.71 62.10
N GLU A 526 54.41 94.94 62.06
CA GLU A 526 54.05 95.98 63.02
C GLU A 526 52.56 96.33 62.91
N LEU A 527 52.03 96.50 61.70
CA LEU A 527 50.61 96.78 61.46
C LEU A 527 49.69 95.68 61.98
N LEU A 528 50.04 94.40 61.76
CA LEU A 528 49.32 93.26 62.34
C LEU A 528 49.48 93.21 63.87
N GLY A 529 50.67 93.56 64.37
CA GLY A 529 51.02 93.59 65.78
C GLY A 529 50.36 94.70 66.60
N ARG A 530 49.92 95.78 65.96
CA ARG A 530 49.09 96.83 66.57
C ARG A 530 47.67 96.34 66.92
N SER A 531 47.28 95.16 66.42
CA SER A 531 46.01 94.52 66.79
C SER A 531 46.14 93.68 68.06
N GLU A 532 45.04 93.52 68.81
CA GLU A 532 45.00 92.72 70.05
C GLU A 532 45.16 91.20 69.82
N TYR A 533 45.30 90.75 68.57
CA TYR A 533 45.23 89.35 68.20
C TYR A 533 46.60 88.68 67.98
N VAL A 534 47.70 89.45 67.96
CA VAL A 534 49.06 88.92 67.73
C VAL A 534 49.99 89.34 68.87
N GLU A 535 50.29 88.43 69.80
CA GLU A 535 51.21 88.71 70.92
C GLU A 535 52.68 88.41 70.58
N LYS A 536 52.91 87.33 69.83
CA LYS A 536 54.23 86.72 69.61
C LYS A 536 54.36 86.31 68.15
N PHE A 537 55.57 86.44 67.62
CA PHE A 537 55.93 85.98 66.28
C PHE A 537 57.19 85.12 66.32
N TYR A 538 57.41 84.34 65.26
CA TYR A 538 58.61 83.53 65.09
C TYR A 538 59.50 84.17 64.03
N ARG A 539 60.72 84.56 64.41
CA ARG A 539 61.74 85.09 63.51
C ARG A 539 62.66 83.95 63.09
N ILE A 540 62.75 83.71 61.79
CA ILE A 540 63.65 82.72 61.21
C ILE A 540 64.92 83.45 60.78
N LYS A 541 66.08 83.05 61.31
CA LYS A 541 67.39 83.61 60.97
C LYS A 541 68.39 82.49 60.68
N LYS A 542 69.49 82.79 60.01
CA LYS A 542 70.61 81.85 59.89
C LYS A 542 71.53 82.00 61.11
N ASN A 543 71.92 80.88 61.71
CA ASN A 543 72.93 80.86 62.75
C ASN A 543 74.34 81.01 62.15
N ILE A 544 75.37 81.00 63.01
CA ILE A 544 76.78 81.14 62.61
C ILE A 544 77.20 80.05 61.61
N ASP A 545 76.61 78.84 61.72
CA ASP A 545 76.87 77.68 60.87
C ASP A 545 76.02 77.67 59.58
N GLN A 546 75.33 78.76 59.25
CA GLN A 546 74.41 78.88 58.10
C GLN A 546 73.17 77.96 58.14
N CYS A 547 72.87 77.35 59.29
CA CYS A 547 71.64 76.58 59.52
C CYS A 547 70.48 77.50 59.94
N SER A 548 69.26 77.14 59.56
CA SER A 548 68.05 77.87 59.96
C SER A 548 67.76 77.71 61.46
N GLU A 549 67.64 78.82 62.17
CA GLU A 549 67.28 78.91 63.58
C GLU A 549 65.97 79.68 63.74
N ILE A 550 65.05 79.15 64.54
CA ILE A 550 63.74 79.76 64.81
C ILE A 550 63.78 80.39 66.21
N VAL A 551 63.60 81.70 66.29
CA VAL A 551 63.57 82.46 67.55
C VAL A 551 62.19 83.03 67.77
N LYS A 552 61.65 82.84 68.98
CA LYS A 552 60.35 83.40 69.37
C LYS A 552 60.53 84.81 69.92
N CYS A 553 59.86 85.79 69.34
CA CYS A 553 59.96 87.21 69.69
C CYS A 553 58.59 87.78 70.11
N SER A 554 58.60 88.82 70.95
CA SER A 554 57.40 89.57 71.35
C SER A 554 57.16 90.73 70.40
N VAL A 555 55.91 90.97 70.00
CA VAL A 555 55.57 92.08 69.08
C VAL A 555 55.96 93.44 69.66
N SER A 556 55.85 93.62 70.99
CA SER A 556 56.27 94.83 71.71
C SER A 556 57.76 95.17 71.59
N SER A 557 58.61 94.25 71.11
CA SER A 557 60.03 94.52 70.86
C SER A 557 60.33 95.18 69.51
N LEU A 558 59.37 95.21 68.58
CA LEU A 558 59.54 95.85 67.25
C LEU A 558 59.51 97.38 67.33
N GLY A 559 58.66 97.94 68.20
CA GLY A 559 58.51 99.40 68.35
C GLY A 559 59.66 100.14 69.05
N PHE A 560 60.66 99.42 69.59
CA PHE A 560 61.79 100.03 70.30
C PHE A 560 63.01 100.34 69.42
N ASN A 561 62.96 100.04 68.11
CA ASN A 561 64.08 100.25 67.18
C ASN A 561 63.86 101.41 66.17
N VAL A 562 62.92 102.33 66.44
CA VAL A 562 62.81 103.59 65.69
C VAL A 562 63.21 104.75 66.61
N HIS A 563 64.51 105.04 66.64
CA HIS A 563 65.04 106.37 66.87
C HIS A 563 66.24 106.62 65.97
#